data_AF-A0A959JQF6-F1
#
_entry.id   AF-A0A959JQF6-F1
#
_cell.length_a   1.000
_cell.length_b   1.000
_cell.length_c   1.000
_cell.angle_alpha   90.00
_cell.angle_beta   90.00
_cell.angle_gamma   90.00
#
_symmetry.space_group_name_H-M   'P 1'
#
loop_
_entity.id
_entity.type
_entity.pdbx_description
1 polymer ?
#
loop_
_entity_poly.entity_id
_entity_poly.type
_entity_poly.pdbx_seq_one_letter_code
_entity_poly.pdbx_strand_id
1 'polypeptide(L)'
;MKKLLALFLIIASISLAKAQIEPKPLADWEFHAGYKLSGNAGNLPGPQPKVPSSRFQYFKSLGEPLVFYDQFPTERKTDLLETSALPTGPFAIEMWLLNHVNMPVGVQLSAASKSQPDDISWMLGYFEKEAIVVLEGETITTKLPKGWKKYWNHLVVNYDGSQVVLYSNGKEIIRTATTNKLNYPEDVKVELAGYFSNEPYMEIANLVKRLKVYDHCLAPHQIETQFESLQKMVISGALSSEPLHFNAGPYLHYATPTTINLTWETNRFSTGVVKYGSTLPLQQQVKDDTASYIHTVTLENLEPGTPYYYEVQVEGENDSIIQSGILTFKTPKKDAPVTSFCVLGDTESRPFVNFQLGQMIWEERPEFVLHLGDMTDGGQEDHKFEWNEEFFTGMTPLASRIPFFPVPGNGEDDLFWYKRYHKLPAPEAYYKFSYGPVDFFMVNSNDKKDLQPGSEQYKWLEVALSRSTARWKIIAHHHCPVSS
;
A
#
# COMPACT_ATOMS: atom_id res chain seq x y z
N MET A 1 -6.48 -25.12 49.06
CA MET A 1 -7.67 -25.80 48.51
C MET A 1 -8.69 -24.76 48.07
N LYS A 2 -8.91 -24.67 46.75
CA LYS A 2 -10.11 -24.23 45.99
C LYS A 2 -9.65 -23.46 44.75
N LYS A 3 -9.51 -24.23 43.66
CA LYS A 3 -9.40 -23.73 42.28
C LYS A 3 -10.73 -23.04 41.94
N LEU A 4 -10.68 -21.80 41.44
CA LEU A 4 -11.80 -21.19 40.73
C LEU A 4 -11.51 -21.36 39.23
N LEU A 5 -12.19 -22.32 38.62
CA LEU A 5 -12.21 -22.54 37.18
C LEU A 5 -13.17 -21.50 36.59
N ALA A 6 -12.67 -20.52 35.85
CA ALA A 6 -13.51 -19.65 35.04
C ALA A 6 -13.96 -20.45 33.80
N LEU A 7 -15.24 -20.77 33.75
CA LEU A 7 -15.88 -21.47 32.63
C LEU A 7 -16.12 -20.44 31.51
N PHE A 8 -15.24 -20.40 30.51
CA PHE A 8 -15.52 -19.70 29.25
C PHE A 8 -16.57 -20.52 28.49
N LEU A 9 -17.81 -20.02 28.44
CA LEU A 9 -18.84 -20.53 27.55
C LEU A 9 -18.47 -20.11 26.12
N ILE A 10 -17.87 -21.01 25.35
CA ILE A 10 -17.78 -20.86 23.89
C ILE A 10 -19.18 -21.20 23.36
N ILE A 11 -19.99 -20.18 23.09
CA ILE A 11 -21.19 -20.34 22.26
C ILE A 11 -20.68 -20.49 20.83
N ALA A 12 -20.46 -21.74 20.41
CA ALA A 12 -20.28 -22.05 19.00
C ALA A 12 -21.63 -21.88 18.31
N SER A 13 -21.90 -20.68 17.80
CA SER A 13 -22.95 -20.46 16.81
C SER A 13 -22.51 -21.16 15.52
N ILE A 14 -23.00 -22.39 15.32
CA ILE A 14 -22.95 -23.06 14.02
C ILE A 14 -23.90 -22.30 13.10
N SER A 15 -23.41 -21.21 12.51
CA SER A 15 -23.99 -20.65 11.30
C SER A 15 -23.69 -21.65 10.18
N LEU A 16 -24.70 -22.37 9.70
CA LEU A 16 -24.64 -22.93 8.35
C LEU A 16 -24.62 -21.76 7.37
N ALA A 17 -23.45 -21.16 7.17
CA ALA A 17 -23.22 -20.32 6.00
C ALA A 17 -23.33 -21.24 4.78
N LYS A 18 -24.46 -21.17 4.07
CA LYS A 18 -24.46 -21.58 2.66
C LYS A 18 -23.30 -20.81 2.03
N ALA A 19 -22.32 -21.52 1.47
CA ALA A 19 -21.27 -20.91 0.68
C ALA A 19 -21.97 -20.12 -0.44
N GLN A 20 -22.03 -18.80 -0.28
CA GLN A 20 -22.63 -17.91 -1.25
C GLN A 20 -21.66 -17.91 -2.42
N ILE A 21 -22.10 -18.49 -3.55
CA ILE A 21 -21.26 -18.59 -4.75
C ILE A 21 -21.00 -17.16 -5.22
N GLU A 22 -19.76 -16.70 -5.16
CA GLU A 22 -19.37 -15.41 -5.71
C GLU A 22 -19.76 -15.36 -7.20
N PRO A 23 -20.32 -14.24 -7.67
CA PRO A 23 -20.61 -14.09 -9.09
C PRO A 23 -19.31 -14.25 -9.87
N LYS A 24 -19.32 -15.12 -10.89
CA LYS A 24 -18.14 -15.36 -11.70
C LYS A 24 -18.01 -14.21 -12.72
N PRO A 25 -16.95 -13.40 -12.68
CA PRO A 25 -16.74 -12.37 -13.69
C PRO A 25 -16.33 -12.98 -15.03
N LEU A 26 -16.66 -12.26 -16.11
CA LEU A 26 -16.10 -12.47 -17.44
C LEU A 26 -14.59 -12.19 -17.43
N ALA A 27 -14.19 -11.13 -16.72
CA ALA A 27 -12.79 -10.78 -16.50
C ALA A 27 -12.58 -10.03 -15.18
N ASP A 28 -11.41 -10.22 -14.59
CA ASP A 28 -11.04 -9.76 -13.25
C ASP A 28 -9.57 -9.33 -13.25
N TRP A 29 -9.31 -8.08 -12.90
CA TRP A 29 -7.96 -7.51 -12.84
C TRP A 29 -7.72 -6.88 -11.48
N GLU A 30 -6.60 -7.24 -10.86
CA GLU A 30 -6.02 -6.53 -9.72
C GLU A 30 -4.84 -5.68 -10.20
N PHE A 31 -4.70 -4.49 -9.60
CA PHE A 31 -3.68 -3.53 -9.98
C PHE A 31 -2.76 -3.26 -8.79
N HIS A 32 -1.46 -3.44 -9.00
CA HIS A 32 -0.41 -3.22 -8.01
C HIS A 32 0.62 -2.25 -8.56
N ALA A 33 1.02 -1.27 -7.75
CA ALA A 33 2.04 -0.30 -8.14
C ALA A 33 3.41 -0.99 -8.26
N GLY A 34 4.12 -0.74 -9.36
CA GLY A 34 5.35 -1.47 -9.73
C GLY A 34 6.64 -0.89 -9.15
N TYR A 35 6.65 -0.40 -7.92
CA TYR A 35 7.77 0.40 -7.38
C TYR A 35 9.06 -0.40 -7.16
N LYS A 36 10.08 -0.10 -7.96
CA LYS A 36 11.38 -0.78 -7.97
C LYS A 36 12.51 0.22 -8.05
N LEU A 37 13.52 0.08 -7.19
CA LEU A 37 14.76 0.84 -7.35
C LEU A 37 15.45 0.52 -8.69
N SER A 38 16.24 1.47 -9.18
CA SER A 38 16.92 1.34 -10.47
C SER A 38 18.08 0.32 -10.47
N GLY A 39 18.45 -0.14 -11.67
CA GLY A 39 19.59 -1.04 -11.87
C GLY A 39 19.45 -2.39 -11.16
N ASN A 40 20.56 -2.89 -10.60
CA ASN A 40 20.60 -4.19 -9.89
C ASN A 40 19.85 -4.17 -8.54
N ALA A 41 19.26 -3.04 -8.15
CA ALA A 41 18.45 -2.90 -6.94
C ALA A 41 16.95 -3.13 -7.17
N GLY A 42 16.52 -3.42 -8.41
CA GLY A 42 15.11 -3.58 -8.80
C GLY A 42 14.36 -4.82 -8.29
N ASN A 43 14.82 -5.46 -7.20
CA ASN A 43 14.12 -6.59 -6.60
C ASN A 43 12.88 -6.09 -5.83
N LEU A 44 11.69 -6.59 -6.21
CA LEU A 44 10.51 -6.58 -5.37
C LEU A 44 10.52 -7.82 -4.47
N PRO A 45 10.25 -7.69 -3.17
CA PRO A 45 10.08 -8.84 -2.30
C PRO A 45 8.88 -9.71 -2.71
N GLY A 46 9.06 -11.04 -2.76
CA GLY A 46 7.97 -11.99 -2.96
C GLY A 46 7.72 -12.42 -4.41
N PRO A 47 6.87 -13.46 -4.61
CA PRO A 47 6.41 -13.83 -5.94
C PRO A 47 5.66 -12.67 -6.57
N GLN A 48 5.97 -12.40 -7.84
CA GLN A 48 5.21 -11.47 -8.66
C GLN A 48 4.39 -12.29 -9.65
N PRO A 49 3.12 -11.93 -9.91
CA PRO A 49 2.38 -12.49 -11.03
C PRO A 49 3.24 -12.32 -12.29
N LYS A 50 3.39 -13.39 -13.09
CA LYS A 50 4.12 -13.27 -14.36
C LYS A 50 3.33 -12.32 -15.26
N VAL A 51 3.84 -11.10 -15.44
CA VAL A 51 3.33 -10.19 -16.47
C VAL A 51 3.40 -10.93 -17.80
N PRO A 52 2.30 -11.00 -18.58
CA PRO A 52 2.32 -11.66 -19.88
C PRO A 52 3.46 -11.11 -20.74
N SER A 53 4.35 -11.99 -21.18
CA SER A 53 5.46 -11.60 -22.04
C SER A 53 4.92 -11.22 -23.42
N SER A 54 4.97 -9.93 -23.76
CA SER A 54 4.75 -9.48 -25.13
C SER A 54 5.85 -10.06 -26.02
N ARG A 55 5.48 -10.84 -27.04
CA ARG A 55 6.39 -11.11 -28.16
C ARG A 55 6.55 -9.80 -28.91
N PHE A 56 7.73 -9.20 -28.81
CA PHE A 56 8.13 -7.92 -29.42
C PHE A 56 7.23 -7.49 -30.60
N GLN A 57 6.26 -6.61 -30.32
CA GLN A 57 5.72 -5.70 -31.32
C GLN A 57 6.54 -4.41 -31.20
N TYR A 58 7.35 -4.09 -32.22
CA TYR A 58 8.15 -2.86 -32.23
C TYR A 58 7.28 -1.59 -32.13
N PHE A 59 6.02 -1.67 -32.58
CA PHE A 59 5.02 -0.63 -32.46
C PHE A 59 3.64 -1.26 -32.26
N LYS A 60 2.86 -0.74 -31.31
CA LYS A 60 1.45 -1.09 -31.10
C LYS A 60 0.61 0.17 -31.28
N SER A 61 -0.28 0.20 -32.28
CA SER A 61 -1.25 1.28 -32.40
C SER A 61 -2.35 1.08 -31.35
N LEU A 62 -2.45 2.02 -30.40
CA LEU A 62 -3.46 2.05 -29.33
C LEU A 62 -4.77 2.74 -29.75
N GLY A 63 -4.82 3.30 -30.97
CA GLY A 63 -5.89 4.21 -31.40
C GLY A 63 -5.89 5.54 -30.65
N GLU A 64 -6.80 6.43 -31.06
CA GLU A 64 -6.94 7.76 -30.45
C GLU A 64 -7.47 7.64 -29.01
N PRO A 65 -6.94 8.43 -28.06
CA PRO A 65 -7.40 8.42 -26.68
C PRO A 65 -8.69 9.22 -26.50
N LEU A 66 -9.52 8.80 -25.54
CA LEU A 66 -10.60 9.64 -25.02
C LEU A 66 -10.03 10.79 -24.19
N VAL A 67 -10.44 12.02 -24.50
CA VAL A 67 -10.20 13.18 -23.63
C VAL A 67 -11.25 13.18 -22.53
N PHE A 68 -10.82 13.26 -21.28
CA PHE A 68 -11.71 13.22 -20.11
C PHE A 68 -11.44 14.42 -19.23
N TYR A 69 -12.44 15.27 -19.01
CA TYR A 69 -12.33 16.56 -18.30
C TYR A 69 -11.17 17.43 -18.84
N ASP A 70 -11.11 17.61 -20.16
CA ASP A 70 -10.06 18.35 -20.88
C ASP A 70 -8.63 17.83 -20.67
N GLN A 71 -8.48 16.59 -20.21
CA GLN A 71 -7.19 15.92 -20.02
C GLN A 71 -7.01 14.76 -21.00
N PHE A 72 -5.81 14.65 -21.55
CA PHE A 72 -5.35 13.43 -22.19
C PHE A 72 -4.95 12.41 -21.12
N PRO A 73 -5.13 11.11 -21.37
CA PRO A 73 -4.74 10.08 -20.41
C PRO A 73 -3.21 10.05 -20.25
N THR A 74 -2.75 9.93 -19.01
CA THR A 74 -1.34 9.78 -18.64
C THR A 74 -0.89 8.32 -18.64
N GLU A 75 -1.82 7.38 -18.44
CA GLU A 75 -1.58 5.95 -18.56
C GLU A 75 -2.76 5.26 -19.28
N ARG A 76 -2.46 4.26 -20.11
CA ARG A 76 -3.47 3.48 -20.84
C ARG A 76 -3.15 1.98 -20.78
N LYS A 77 -4.11 1.18 -20.33
CA LYS A 77 -4.11 -0.29 -20.48
C LYS A 77 -5.17 -0.64 -21.54
N THR A 78 -4.74 -1.18 -22.68
CA THR A 78 -5.59 -1.50 -23.84
C THR A 78 -5.75 -3.00 -24.02
N ASP A 79 -6.78 -3.39 -24.77
CA ASP A 79 -7.10 -4.78 -25.10
C ASP A 79 -7.30 -5.63 -23.83
N LEU A 80 -7.94 -5.04 -22.81
CA LEU A 80 -8.23 -5.74 -21.56
C LEU A 80 -9.17 -6.93 -21.79
N LEU A 81 -10.12 -6.77 -22.71
CA LEU A 81 -11.09 -7.79 -23.13
C LEU A 81 -11.03 -7.98 -24.64
N GLU A 82 -11.06 -9.24 -25.07
CA GLU A 82 -11.23 -9.55 -26.49
C GLU A 82 -12.64 -9.14 -26.96
N THR A 83 -12.75 -8.62 -28.18
CA THR A 83 -14.03 -8.21 -28.79
C THR A 83 -15.07 -9.34 -28.77
N SER A 84 -14.63 -10.59 -28.96
CA SER A 84 -15.48 -11.79 -28.97
C SER A 84 -16.07 -12.12 -27.58
N ALA A 85 -15.46 -11.60 -26.51
CA ALA A 85 -15.89 -11.81 -25.13
C ALA A 85 -16.83 -10.69 -24.65
N LEU A 86 -16.98 -9.59 -25.39
CA LEU A 86 -17.82 -8.48 -24.98
C LEU A 86 -19.27 -8.91 -24.76
N PRO A 87 -19.93 -8.45 -23.67
CA PRO A 87 -21.31 -8.81 -23.40
C PRO A 87 -22.23 -8.25 -24.48
N THR A 88 -23.13 -9.07 -25.04
CA THR A 88 -24.11 -8.60 -26.04
C THR A 88 -25.48 -8.30 -25.45
N GLY A 89 -25.62 -8.36 -24.12
CA GLY A 89 -26.87 -8.25 -23.39
C GLY A 89 -26.65 -7.61 -22.01
N PRO A 90 -27.43 -7.97 -20.99
CA PRO A 90 -27.23 -7.48 -19.64
C PRO A 90 -25.80 -7.67 -19.16
N PHE A 91 -25.22 -6.69 -18.48
CA PHE A 91 -23.86 -6.76 -17.97
C PHE A 91 -23.70 -5.99 -16.67
N ALA A 92 -22.56 -6.19 -16.02
CA ALA A 92 -22.12 -5.37 -14.92
C ALA A 92 -20.63 -5.00 -15.03
N ILE A 93 -20.29 -3.80 -14.56
CA ILE A 93 -18.90 -3.36 -14.38
C ILE A 93 -18.73 -3.00 -12.92
N GLU A 94 -17.68 -3.51 -12.29
CA GLU A 94 -17.34 -3.28 -10.89
C GLU A 94 -15.93 -2.72 -10.78
N MET A 95 -15.77 -1.63 -10.04
CA MET A 95 -14.51 -0.95 -9.83
C MET A 95 -14.33 -0.63 -8.34
N TRP A 96 -13.21 -1.09 -7.79
CA TRP A 96 -12.79 -0.77 -6.42
C TRP A 96 -11.59 0.17 -6.47
N LEU A 97 -11.74 1.35 -5.86
CA LEU A 97 -10.78 2.44 -5.99
C LEU A 97 -10.63 3.26 -4.70
N LEU A 98 -9.48 3.93 -4.61
CA LEU A 98 -9.14 4.92 -3.59
C LEU A 98 -9.58 6.30 -4.05
N ASN A 99 -10.13 7.11 -3.15
CA ASN A 99 -10.50 8.49 -3.35
C ASN A 99 -9.27 9.36 -3.06
N HIS A 100 -8.65 9.87 -4.11
CA HIS A 100 -7.53 10.78 -3.98
C HIS A 100 -7.99 12.16 -3.51
N VAL A 101 -7.47 12.61 -2.37
CA VAL A 101 -7.97 13.82 -1.69
C VAL A 101 -7.13 15.07 -1.94
N ASN A 102 -5.93 14.92 -2.53
CA ASN A 102 -4.97 16.01 -2.67
C ASN A 102 -5.18 16.85 -3.94
N MET A 103 -5.33 16.18 -5.09
CA MET A 103 -5.49 16.84 -6.39
C MET A 103 -6.54 16.13 -7.25
N PRO A 104 -7.16 16.82 -8.22
CA PRO A 104 -8.09 16.19 -9.15
C PRO A 104 -7.42 15.15 -10.04
N VAL A 105 -7.93 13.92 -10.00
CA VAL A 105 -7.49 12.81 -10.84
C VAL A 105 -8.69 11.97 -11.26
N GLY A 106 -8.53 11.18 -12.33
CA GLY A 106 -9.58 10.30 -12.79
C GLY A 106 -9.09 9.02 -13.45
N VAL A 107 -10.04 8.13 -13.69
CA VAL A 107 -9.88 6.88 -14.41
C VAL A 107 -11.16 6.57 -15.17
N GLN A 108 -11.06 5.91 -16.31
CA GLN A 108 -12.24 5.38 -17.02
C GLN A 108 -11.94 4.01 -17.60
N LEU A 109 -12.92 3.12 -17.52
CA LEU A 109 -13.00 1.92 -18.34
C LEU A 109 -14.06 2.14 -19.43
N SER A 110 -13.69 1.93 -20.70
CA SER A 110 -14.60 2.08 -21.84
C SER A 110 -14.49 0.92 -22.81
N ALA A 111 -15.61 0.63 -23.48
CA ALA A 111 -15.62 0.02 -24.81
C ALA A 111 -16.01 1.09 -25.82
N ALA A 112 -15.07 1.48 -26.69
CA ALA A 112 -15.25 2.53 -27.69
C ALA A 112 -14.52 2.18 -28.98
N SER A 113 -14.85 2.85 -30.09
CA SER A 113 -14.12 2.68 -31.35
C SER A 113 -12.64 3.06 -31.19
N LYS A 114 -11.76 2.29 -31.85
CA LYS A 114 -10.33 2.58 -31.89
C LYS A 114 -10.02 3.83 -32.74
N SER A 115 -10.80 4.07 -33.79
CA SER A 115 -10.61 5.15 -34.75
C SER A 115 -11.46 6.38 -34.48
N GLN A 116 -12.59 6.25 -33.78
CA GLN A 116 -13.48 7.36 -33.39
C GLN A 116 -13.77 7.26 -31.89
N PRO A 117 -12.91 7.79 -31.00
CA PRO A 117 -13.02 7.54 -29.57
C PRO A 117 -14.34 8.01 -28.95
N ASP A 118 -15.02 8.99 -29.56
CA ASP A 118 -16.35 9.47 -29.13
C ASP A 118 -17.49 8.49 -29.42
N ASP A 119 -17.27 7.47 -30.26
CA ASP A 119 -18.19 6.36 -30.50
C ASP A 119 -18.06 5.31 -29.38
N ILE A 120 -18.69 5.64 -28.24
CA ILE A 120 -18.63 4.90 -26.97
C ILE A 120 -19.88 4.01 -26.85
N SER A 121 -19.70 2.70 -26.87
CA SER A 121 -20.77 1.74 -26.56
C SER A 121 -21.11 1.78 -25.08
N TRP A 122 -20.10 1.72 -24.22
CA TRP A 122 -20.26 1.90 -22.77
C TRP A 122 -18.99 2.43 -22.11
N MET A 123 -19.16 3.16 -21.00
CA MET A 123 -18.07 3.65 -20.16
C MET A 123 -18.48 3.70 -18.69
N LEU A 124 -17.57 3.33 -17.79
CA LEU A 124 -17.60 3.70 -16.37
C LEU A 124 -16.36 4.55 -16.07
N GLY A 125 -16.58 5.82 -15.80
CA GLY A 125 -15.57 6.80 -15.39
C GLY A 125 -15.72 7.23 -13.94
N TYR A 126 -14.59 7.60 -13.35
CA TYR A 126 -14.47 8.28 -12.07
C TYR A 126 -13.56 9.49 -12.25
N PHE A 127 -13.99 10.67 -11.81
CA PHE A 127 -13.13 11.86 -11.78
C PHE A 127 -13.41 12.66 -10.52
N GLU A 128 -12.38 12.93 -9.73
CA GLU A 128 -12.45 13.52 -8.39
C GLU A 128 -13.40 12.76 -7.44
N LYS A 129 -14.71 13.06 -7.52
CA LYS A 129 -15.78 12.52 -6.67
C LYS A 129 -17.06 12.31 -7.49
N GLU A 130 -16.95 12.28 -8.80
CA GLU A 130 -18.05 12.06 -9.72
C GLU A 130 -17.88 10.70 -10.39
N ALA A 131 -18.98 9.95 -10.49
CA ALA A 131 -19.07 8.79 -11.35
C ALA A 131 -19.80 9.19 -12.63
N ILE A 132 -19.23 8.77 -13.76
CA ILE A 132 -19.73 9.06 -15.10
C ILE A 132 -20.02 7.71 -15.75
N VAL A 133 -21.24 7.50 -16.21
CA VAL A 133 -21.62 6.33 -16.99
C VAL A 133 -22.05 6.80 -18.37
N VAL A 134 -21.47 6.21 -19.41
CA VAL A 134 -21.93 6.43 -20.80
C VAL A 134 -22.50 5.12 -21.31
N LEU A 135 -23.64 5.18 -21.99
CA LEU A 135 -24.21 4.05 -22.73
C LEU A 135 -24.77 4.56 -24.06
N GLU A 136 -24.14 4.15 -25.16
CA GLU A 136 -24.55 4.51 -26.54
C GLU A 136 -24.77 6.02 -26.71
N GLY A 137 -23.82 6.83 -26.22
CA GLY A 137 -23.88 8.29 -26.27
C GLY A 137 -24.77 8.99 -25.23
N GLU A 138 -25.52 8.25 -24.39
CA GLU A 138 -26.24 8.82 -23.25
C GLU A 138 -25.32 8.86 -22.03
N THR A 139 -25.14 10.06 -21.45
CA THR A 139 -24.26 10.28 -20.29
C THR A 139 -25.07 10.49 -19.00
N ILE A 140 -24.75 9.71 -17.99
CA ILE A 140 -25.27 9.81 -16.62
C ILE A 140 -24.11 10.20 -15.71
N THR A 141 -24.21 11.38 -15.07
CA THR A 141 -23.21 11.84 -14.11
C THR A 141 -23.84 12.00 -12.74
N THR A 142 -23.15 11.54 -11.69
CA THR A 142 -23.59 11.73 -10.30
C THR A 142 -22.42 11.94 -9.36
N LYS A 143 -22.65 12.73 -8.30
CA LYS A 143 -21.69 12.90 -7.21
C LYS A 143 -21.73 11.68 -6.30
N LEU A 144 -20.56 11.17 -5.97
CA LEU A 144 -20.41 10.04 -5.07
C LEU A 144 -20.57 10.47 -3.61
N PRO A 145 -21.17 9.61 -2.77
CA PRO A 145 -21.15 9.82 -1.33
C PRO A 145 -19.71 9.80 -0.80
N LYS A 146 -19.51 10.22 0.45
CA LYS A 146 -18.21 10.09 1.10
C LYS A 146 -17.77 8.62 1.07
N GLY A 147 -16.54 8.38 0.59
CA GLY A 147 -15.94 7.04 0.59
C GLY A 147 -15.95 6.42 1.98
N TRP A 148 -16.05 5.09 2.02
CA TRP A 148 -15.95 4.35 3.28
C TRP A 148 -14.53 4.50 3.85
N LYS A 149 -14.44 4.74 5.17
CA LYS A 149 -13.23 5.24 5.82
C LYS A 149 -12.60 6.45 5.11
N LYS A 150 -13.39 7.37 4.53
CA LYS A 150 -12.95 8.59 3.78
C LYS A 150 -12.28 8.29 2.41
N TYR A 151 -11.63 7.14 2.25
CA TYR A 151 -10.82 6.84 1.07
C TYR A 151 -11.43 5.81 0.12
N TRP A 152 -12.21 4.83 0.57
CA TRP A 152 -12.55 3.70 -0.30
C TRP A 152 -13.90 3.86 -1.00
N ASN A 153 -13.92 3.60 -2.31
CA ASN A 153 -15.13 3.55 -3.12
C ASN A 153 -15.24 2.22 -3.85
N HIS A 154 -16.42 1.62 -3.77
CA HIS A 154 -16.83 0.46 -4.53
C HIS A 154 -17.96 0.87 -5.47
N LEU A 155 -17.68 0.94 -6.77
CA LEU A 155 -18.63 1.34 -7.80
C LEU A 155 -19.07 0.11 -8.58
N VAL A 156 -20.38 -0.03 -8.80
CA VAL A 156 -20.93 -1.07 -9.67
C VAL A 156 -21.98 -0.46 -10.59
N VAL A 157 -21.84 -0.67 -11.90
CA VAL A 157 -22.86 -0.33 -12.90
C VAL A 157 -23.50 -1.62 -13.38
N ASN A 158 -24.82 -1.72 -13.30
CA ASN A 158 -25.62 -2.74 -13.99
C ASN A 158 -26.33 -2.11 -15.17
N TYR A 159 -26.30 -2.77 -16.32
CA TYR A 159 -27.21 -2.51 -17.44
C TYR A 159 -28.01 -3.77 -17.73
N ASP A 160 -29.34 -3.70 -17.69
CA ASP A 160 -30.22 -4.87 -17.87
C ASP A 160 -30.93 -4.94 -19.24
N GLY A 161 -30.59 -4.04 -20.16
CA GLY A 161 -31.27 -3.90 -21.45
C GLY A 161 -32.37 -2.83 -21.46
N SER A 162 -32.81 -2.36 -20.30
CA SER A 162 -33.90 -1.38 -20.16
C SER A 162 -33.60 -0.25 -19.16
N GLN A 163 -32.59 -0.44 -18.32
CA GLN A 163 -32.15 0.56 -17.36
C GLN A 163 -30.66 0.39 -17.05
N VAL A 164 -30.06 1.49 -16.63
CA VAL A 164 -28.74 1.57 -16.03
C VAL A 164 -28.91 1.87 -14.54
N VAL A 165 -28.27 1.08 -13.68
CA VAL A 165 -28.28 1.27 -12.23
C VAL A 165 -26.84 1.35 -11.75
N LEU A 166 -26.49 2.46 -11.10
CA LEU A 166 -25.19 2.64 -10.48
C LEU A 166 -25.31 2.54 -8.96
N TYR A 167 -24.41 1.76 -8.39
CA TYR A 167 -24.26 1.51 -6.97
C TYR A 167 -22.93 2.12 -6.48
N SER A 168 -22.93 2.61 -5.25
CA SER A 168 -21.73 2.98 -4.51
C SER A 168 -21.78 2.34 -3.12
N ASN A 169 -20.70 1.65 -2.75
CA ASN A 169 -20.51 1.08 -1.41
C ASN A 169 -21.69 0.19 -0.98
N GLY A 170 -22.07 -0.74 -1.86
CA GLY A 170 -23.18 -1.67 -1.65
C GLY A 170 -24.59 -1.10 -1.92
N LYS A 171 -24.74 0.21 -2.13
CA LYS A 171 -26.06 0.86 -2.20
C LYS A 171 -26.32 1.49 -3.56
N GLU A 172 -27.56 1.37 -4.04
CA GLU A 172 -28.01 2.07 -5.24
C GLU A 172 -27.95 3.59 -5.02
N ILE A 173 -27.38 4.32 -5.98
CA ILE A 173 -27.31 5.79 -5.93
C ILE A 173 -28.04 6.47 -7.09
N ILE A 174 -28.15 5.81 -8.24
CA ILE A 174 -28.92 6.30 -9.39
C ILE A 174 -29.46 5.15 -10.23
N ARG A 175 -30.66 5.33 -10.77
CA ARG A 175 -31.33 4.43 -11.70
C ARG A 175 -31.95 5.25 -12.81
N THR A 176 -31.60 4.91 -14.04
CA THR A 176 -32.05 5.62 -15.24
C THR A 176 -32.60 4.59 -16.22
N ALA A 177 -33.85 4.77 -16.65
CA ALA A 177 -34.40 3.97 -17.75
C ALA A 177 -33.74 4.38 -19.07
N THR A 178 -33.47 3.41 -19.94
CA THR A 178 -32.89 3.68 -21.26
C THR A 178 -33.54 2.77 -22.30
N THR A 179 -33.66 3.29 -23.51
CA THR A 179 -34.08 2.51 -24.68
C THR A 179 -32.91 2.17 -25.60
N ASN A 180 -31.73 2.66 -25.27
CA ASN A 180 -30.52 2.43 -26.04
C ASN A 180 -30.14 0.95 -25.94
N LYS A 181 -29.82 0.38 -27.09
CA LYS A 181 -29.36 -1.00 -27.20
C LYS A 181 -27.88 -1.00 -27.47
N LEU A 182 -27.19 -1.87 -26.75
CA LEU A 182 -25.76 -2.10 -26.90
C LEU A 182 -25.38 -2.41 -28.35
N ASN A 183 -24.48 -1.61 -28.90
CA ASN A 183 -23.96 -1.73 -30.24
C ASN A 183 -22.46 -1.44 -30.23
N TYR A 184 -21.66 -2.40 -30.73
CA TYR A 184 -20.22 -2.27 -30.75
C TYR A 184 -19.72 -1.83 -32.13
N PRO A 185 -18.83 -0.82 -32.20
CA PRO A 185 -18.10 -0.52 -33.43
C PRO A 185 -17.30 -1.72 -33.91
N GLU A 186 -17.10 -1.83 -35.23
CA GLU A 186 -16.32 -2.93 -35.83
C GLU A 186 -14.89 -3.00 -35.28
N ASP A 187 -14.31 -1.86 -34.90
CA ASP A 187 -12.97 -1.71 -34.36
C ASP A 187 -12.97 -1.40 -32.85
N VAL A 188 -13.97 -1.87 -32.11
CA VAL A 188 -14.10 -1.65 -30.66
C VAL A 188 -12.84 -2.11 -29.90
N LYS A 189 -12.41 -1.28 -28.95
CA LYS A 189 -11.36 -1.60 -27.98
C LYS A 189 -11.90 -1.43 -26.57
N VAL A 190 -11.45 -2.30 -25.65
CA VAL A 190 -11.64 -2.09 -24.21
C VAL A 190 -10.38 -1.49 -23.61
N GLU A 191 -10.52 -0.32 -23.01
CA GLU A 191 -9.41 0.47 -22.49
C GLU A 191 -9.70 0.96 -21.07
N LEU A 192 -8.73 0.77 -20.17
CA LEU A 192 -8.64 1.46 -18.89
C LEU A 192 -7.62 2.58 -19.02
N ALA A 193 -8.06 3.83 -18.86
CA ALA A 193 -7.22 5.01 -19.00
C ALA A 193 -7.23 5.82 -17.70
N GLY A 194 -6.04 6.21 -17.24
CA GLY A 194 -5.83 7.09 -16.09
C GLY A 194 -5.53 8.52 -16.50
N TYR A 195 -6.06 9.49 -15.75
CA TYR A 195 -5.93 10.93 -15.99
C TYR A 195 -5.32 11.57 -14.74
N PHE A 196 -3.99 11.63 -14.74
CA PHE A 196 -3.19 12.05 -13.58
C PHE A 196 -2.36 13.31 -13.87
N SER A 197 -2.84 14.23 -14.71
CA SER A 197 -2.03 15.41 -15.08
C SER A 197 -1.66 16.29 -13.88
N ASN A 198 -2.49 16.28 -12.83
CA ASN A 198 -2.23 17.00 -11.57
C ASN A 198 -1.36 16.19 -10.58
N GLU A 199 -1.08 14.92 -10.90
CA GLU A 199 -0.33 13.97 -10.08
C GLU A 199 0.65 13.16 -10.96
N PRO A 200 1.73 13.78 -11.44
CA PRO A 200 2.51 13.26 -12.57
C PRO A 200 3.24 11.93 -12.33
N TYR A 201 3.37 11.49 -11.08
CA TYR A 201 3.99 10.20 -10.72
C TYR A 201 2.97 9.10 -10.42
N MET A 202 1.68 9.42 -10.47
CA MET A 202 0.61 8.48 -10.16
C MET A 202 0.36 7.56 -11.35
N GLU A 203 0.16 6.28 -11.04
CA GLU A 203 -0.23 5.22 -11.95
C GLU A 203 -1.67 4.77 -11.63
N ILE A 204 -2.31 4.07 -12.57
CA ILE A 204 -3.67 3.51 -12.42
C ILE A 204 -3.76 2.68 -11.12
N ALA A 205 -2.72 1.91 -10.79
CA ALA A 205 -2.69 1.07 -9.59
C ALA A 205 -2.70 1.84 -8.26
N ASN A 206 -2.39 3.14 -8.29
CA ASN A 206 -2.52 3.98 -7.11
C ASN A 206 -3.98 4.34 -6.83
N LEU A 207 -4.80 4.47 -7.87
CA LEU A 207 -6.22 4.81 -7.76
C LEU A 207 -7.11 3.57 -7.76
N VAL A 208 -7.00 2.71 -8.76
CA VAL A 208 -7.82 1.50 -8.93
C VAL A 208 -7.10 0.31 -8.34
N LYS A 209 -7.77 -0.44 -7.46
CA LYS A 209 -7.24 -1.68 -6.87
C LYS A 209 -7.75 -2.92 -7.57
N ARG A 210 -9.02 -2.90 -7.99
CA ARG A 210 -9.63 -4.02 -8.70
C ARG A 210 -10.68 -3.56 -9.70
N LEU A 211 -10.74 -4.27 -10.82
CA LEU A 211 -11.74 -4.09 -11.86
C LEU A 211 -12.31 -5.45 -12.24
N LYS A 212 -13.64 -5.54 -12.37
CA LYS A 212 -14.32 -6.73 -12.89
C LYS A 212 -15.37 -6.34 -13.91
N VAL A 213 -15.54 -7.21 -14.90
CA VAL A 213 -16.63 -7.14 -15.89
C VAL A 213 -17.39 -8.45 -15.85
N TYR A 214 -18.72 -8.37 -15.93
CA TYR A 214 -19.64 -9.50 -15.90
C TYR A 214 -20.52 -9.49 -17.14
N ASP A 215 -20.87 -10.67 -17.65
CA ASP A 215 -21.81 -10.88 -18.75
C ASP A 215 -23.29 -10.98 -18.28
N HIS A 216 -23.56 -10.51 -17.06
CA HIS A 216 -24.86 -10.47 -16.42
C HIS A 216 -24.89 -9.35 -15.38
N CYS A 217 -26.08 -8.88 -15.01
CA CYS A 217 -26.24 -7.95 -13.89
C CYS A 217 -26.00 -8.65 -12.55
N LEU A 218 -25.41 -7.92 -11.60
CA LEU A 218 -25.29 -8.36 -10.22
C LEU A 218 -26.59 -8.06 -9.46
N ALA A 219 -27.10 -9.02 -8.70
CA ALA A 219 -28.21 -8.76 -7.78
C ALA A 219 -27.75 -7.84 -6.63
N PRO A 220 -28.61 -6.97 -6.07
CA PRO A 220 -28.23 -6.04 -4.99
C PRO A 220 -27.51 -6.72 -3.82
N HIS A 221 -28.01 -7.87 -3.36
CA HIS A 221 -27.38 -8.63 -2.27
C HIS A 221 -25.97 -9.14 -2.60
N GLN A 222 -25.65 -9.42 -3.89
CA GLN A 222 -24.30 -9.79 -4.32
C GLN A 222 -23.37 -8.58 -4.25
N ILE A 223 -23.84 -7.39 -4.64
CA ILE A 223 -23.08 -6.14 -4.56
C ILE A 223 -22.77 -5.79 -3.10
N GLU A 224 -23.76 -5.90 -2.20
CA GLU A 224 -23.57 -5.70 -0.76
C GLU A 224 -22.55 -6.70 -0.19
N THR A 225 -22.67 -7.99 -0.54
CA THR A 225 -21.74 -9.02 -0.08
C THR A 225 -20.30 -8.76 -0.56
N GLN A 226 -20.14 -8.32 -1.81
CA GLN A 226 -18.81 -7.95 -2.32
C GLN A 226 -18.25 -6.74 -1.57
N PHE A 227 -19.06 -5.71 -1.31
CA PHE A 227 -18.61 -4.56 -0.53
C PHE A 227 -18.15 -4.95 0.89
N GLU A 228 -18.90 -5.83 1.57
CA GLU A 228 -18.50 -6.36 2.89
C GLU A 228 -17.16 -7.12 2.83
N SER A 229 -16.90 -7.84 1.74
CA SER A 229 -15.62 -8.52 1.52
C SER A 229 -14.47 -7.51 1.38
N LEU A 230 -14.66 -6.47 0.58
CA LEU A 230 -13.70 -5.38 0.41
C LEU A 230 -13.42 -4.64 1.73
N GLN A 231 -14.45 -4.41 2.56
CA GLN A 231 -14.27 -3.81 3.88
C GLN A 231 -13.36 -4.66 4.77
N LYS A 232 -13.50 -5.99 4.74
CA LYS A 232 -12.62 -6.90 5.49
C LYS A 232 -11.17 -6.82 5.02
N MET A 233 -10.95 -6.73 3.70
CA MET A 233 -9.61 -6.53 3.13
C MET A 233 -8.96 -5.27 3.68
N VAL A 234 -9.68 -4.14 3.64
CA VAL A 234 -9.18 -2.86 4.17
C VAL A 234 -8.92 -2.91 5.67
N ILE A 235 -9.82 -3.47 6.48
CA ILE A 235 -9.63 -3.58 7.94
C ILE A 235 -8.38 -4.42 8.26
N SER A 236 -8.17 -5.49 7.50
CA SER A 236 -7.02 -6.38 7.70
C SER A 236 -5.69 -5.81 7.18
N GLY A 237 -5.75 -4.79 6.31
CA GLY A 237 -4.61 -4.27 5.55
C GLY A 237 -4.16 -5.16 4.39
N ALA A 238 -4.77 -6.33 4.17
CA ALA A 238 -4.44 -7.26 3.09
C ALA A 238 -5.27 -6.94 1.83
N LEU A 239 -4.71 -6.10 0.96
CA LEU A 239 -5.44 -5.44 -0.14
C LEU A 239 -5.29 -6.15 -1.49
N SER A 240 -4.66 -7.31 -1.50
CA SER A 240 -4.55 -8.20 -2.66
C SER A 240 -5.25 -9.53 -2.38
N SER A 241 -5.85 -10.12 -3.41
CA SER A 241 -6.39 -11.48 -3.33
C SER A 241 -5.37 -12.58 -3.64
N GLU A 242 -4.10 -12.20 -3.91
CA GLU A 242 -3.01 -13.14 -4.08
C GLU A 242 -2.93 -14.12 -2.88
N PRO A 243 -2.37 -15.33 -3.07
CA PRO A 243 -2.05 -16.26 -2.00
C PRO A 243 -1.08 -15.65 -0.95
N LEU A 244 -0.22 -16.45 -0.34
CA LEU A 244 0.80 -15.91 0.57
C LEU A 244 1.66 -14.84 -0.15
N HIS A 245 1.70 -13.62 0.39
CA HIS A 245 2.55 -12.52 -0.09
C HIS A 245 2.98 -11.60 1.07
N PHE A 246 3.99 -10.76 0.83
CA PHE A 246 4.39 -9.72 1.77
C PHE A 246 3.37 -8.56 1.71
N ASN A 247 2.75 -8.26 2.85
CA ASN A 247 1.88 -7.11 3.03
C ASN A 247 2.67 -5.85 3.43
N ALA A 248 3.84 -6.04 4.03
CA ALA A 248 4.83 -5.00 4.30
C ALA A 248 6.24 -5.58 4.32
N GLY A 249 7.22 -4.79 3.86
CA GLY A 249 8.63 -5.16 3.96
C GLY A 249 9.06 -6.34 3.07
N PRO A 250 10.19 -7.00 3.41
CA PRO A 250 11.00 -6.77 4.59
C PRO A 250 11.68 -5.39 4.59
N TYR A 251 11.83 -4.80 5.77
CA TYR A 251 12.46 -3.49 5.93
C TYR A 251 13.30 -3.41 7.21
N LEU A 252 14.25 -2.48 7.19
CA LEU A 252 15.30 -2.32 8.18
C LEU A 252 15.02 -1.11 9.06
N HIS A 253 15.23 -1.27 10.35
CA HIS A 253 15.15 -0.18 11.31
C HIS A 253 16.15 -0.38 12.44
N TYR A 254 16.48 0.71 13.14
CA TYR A 254 17.32 0.69 14.35
C TYR A 254 18.63 -0.12 14.18
N ALA A 255 19.53 0.36 13.31
CA ALA A 255 20.84 -0.26 13.11
C ALA A 255 21.89 0.24 14.12
N THR A 256 22.66 -0.68 14.69
CA THR A 256 23.86 -0.39 15.48
C THR A 256 25.09 -0.99 14.78
N PRO A 257 26.33 -0.64 15.16
CA PRO A 257 27.52 -1.23 14.54
C PRO A 257 27.54 -2.77 14.53
N THR A 258 26.82 -3.44 15.43
CA THR A 258 26.81 -4.90 15.56
C THR A 258 25.44 -5.54 15.47
N THR A 259 24.37 -4.77 15.27
CA THR A 259 22.99 -5.28 15.20
C THR A 259 22.15 -4.52 14.17
N ILE A 260 21.11 -5.16 13.64
CA ILE A 260 20.07 -4.48 12.85
C ILE A 260 18.73 -5.17 13.06
N ASN A 261 17.64 -4.42 13.16
CA ASN A 261 16.30 -5.00 13.21
C ASN A 261 15.71 -5.09 11.80
N LEU A 262 15.06 -6.21 11.53
CA LEU A 262 14.35 -6.51 10.30
C LEU A 262 12.91 -6.86 10.64
N THR A 263 11.95 -6.12 10.07
CA THR A 263 10.52 -6.42 10.20
C THR A 263 9.93 -6.74 8.83
N TRP A 264 8.98 -7.67 8.78
CA TRP A 264 8.11 -7.89 7.62
C TRP A 264 6.71 -8.27 8.09
N GLU A 265 5.74 -8.09 7.20
CA GLU A 265 4.37 -8.54 7.38
C GLU A 265 3.92 -9.39 6.20
N THR A 266 3.14 -10.42 6.48
CA THR A 266 2.49 -11.29 5.49
C THR A 266 0.97 -11.15 5.58
N ASN A 267 0.26 -11.44 4.49
CA ASN A 267 -1.21 -11.40 4.46
C ASN A 267 -1.89 -12.59 5.16
N ARG A 268 -1.11 -13.58 5.62
CA ARG A 268 -1.57 -14.83 6.26
C ARG A 268 -0.61 -15.17 7.40
N PHE A 269 -1.08 -15.90 8.40
CA PHE A 269 -0.19 -16.43 9.43
C PHE A 269 0.96 -17.22 8.79
N SER A 270 2.17 -16.91 9.21
CA SER A 270 3.38 -17.53 8.69
C SER A 270 4.46 -17.65 9.76
N THR A 271 5.49 -18.43 9.46
CA THR A 271 6.80 -18.38 10.12
C THR A 271 7.83 -17.84 9.13
N GLY A 272 9.03 -17.48 9.59
CA GLY A 272 10.06 -17.00 8.67
C GLY A 272 11.48 -17.29 9.08
N VAL A 273 12.37 -17.21 8.10
CA VAL A 273 13.81 -17.39 8.24
C VAL A 273 14.52 -16.27 7.51
N VAL A 274 15.37 -15.55 8.23
CA VAL A 274 16.28 -14.56 7.66
C VAL A 274 17.62 -15.24 7.44
N LYS A 275 18.02 -15.41 6.18
CA LYS A 275 19.36 -15.86 5.80
C LYS A 275 20.22 -14.63 5.52
N TYR A 276 21.49 -14.61 5.93
CA TYR A 276 22.36 -13.47 5.75
C TYR A 276 23.85 -13.83 5.70
N GLY A 277 24.68 -12.90 5.25
CA GLY A 277 26.15 -13.03 5.20
C GLY A 277 26.83 -11.89 4.46
N SER A 278 28.13 -11.69 4.68
CA SER A 278 28.93 -10.69 3.95
C SER A 278 29.31 -11.12 2.53
N THR A 279 29.04 -12.38 2.18
CA THR A 279 29.24 -12.97 0.86
C THR A 279 28.08 -13.90 0.49
N LEU A 280 27.96 -14.21 -0.80
CA LEU A 280 27.08 -15.27 -1.30
C LEU A 280 27.90 -16.56 -1.51
N PRO A 281 27.31 -17.77 -1.29
CA PRO A 281 25.97 -18.02 -0.75
C PRO A 281 25.86 -17.68 0.75
N LEU A 282 24.65 -17.33 1.20
CA LEU A 282 24.37 -16.93 2.58
C LEU A 282 24.61 -18.10 3.55
N GLN A 283 25.43 -17.87 4.58
CA GLN A 283 25.87 -18.92 5.52
C GLN A 283 25.22 -18.84 6.89
N GLN A 284 24.66 -17.69 7.26
CA GLN A 284 24.05 -17.46 8.56
C GLN A 284 22.53 -17.43 8.41
N GLN A 285 21.81 -17.84 9.45
CA GLN A 285 20.35 -17.74 9.48
C GLN A 285 19.82 -17.52 10.89
N VAL A 286 18.71 -16.77 10.99
CA VAL A 286 17.90 -16.64 12.20
C VAL A 286 16.47 -17.03 11.85
N LYS A 287 15.85 -17.84 12.71
CA LYS A 287 14.46 -18.29 12.53
C LYS A 287 13.53 -17.51 13.44
N ASP A 288 12.35 -17.22 12.94
CA ASP A 288 11.17 -16.86 13.72
C ASP A 288 10.10 -17.94 13.49
N ASP A 289 10.10 -18.93 14.38
CA ASP A 289 9.18 -20.07 14.33
C ASP A 289 7.80 -19.73 14.93
N THR A 290 7.56 -18.48 15.36
CA THR A 290 6.27 -18.05 15.91
C THR A 290 5.32 -17.67 14.78
N ALA A 291 4.21 -18.41 14.65
CA ALA A 291 3.19 -18.09 13.66
C ALA A 291 2.57 -16.71 13.95
N SER A 292 2.78 -15.74 13.06
CA SER A 292 2.31 -14.36 13.17
C SER A 292 2.03 -13.77 11.79
N TYR A 293 1.39 -12.59 11.75
CA TYR A 293 1.34 -11.76 10.54
C TYR A 293 2.57 -10.86 10.46
N ILE A 294 2.97 -10.27 11.60
CA ILE A 294 4.13 -9.37 11.70
C ILE A 294 5.25 -10.12 12.43
N HIS A 295 6.42 -10.09 11.82
CA HIS A 295 7.63 -10.72 12.32
C HIS A 295 8.72 -9.67 12.49
N THR A 296 9.46 -9.77 13.59
CA THR A 296 10.64 -8.93 13.81
C THR A 296 11.80 -9.76 14.29
N VAL A 297 12.88 -9.73 13.52
CA VAL A 297 14.14 -10.42 13.82
C VAL A 297 15.25 -9.38 14.02
N THR A 298 16.03 -9.54 15.07
CA THR A 298 17.27 -8.78 15.27
C THR A 298 18.43 -9.66 14.80
N LEU A 299 19.17 -9.18 13.80
CA LEU A 299 20.46 -9.79 13.44
C LEU A 299 21.52 -9.24 14.39
N GLU A 300 22.27 -10.14 15.03
CA GLU A 300 23.25 -9.80 16.07
C GLU A 300 24.66 -10.23 15.65
N ASN A 301 25.66 -9.78 16.43
CA ASN A 301 27.08 -10.13 16.24
C ASN A 301 27.59 -9.81 14.82
N LEU A 302 27.10 -8.71 14.24
CA LEU A 302 27.54 -8.22 12.94
C LEU A 302 28.87 -7.48 13.07
N GLU A 303 29.67 -7.52 12.01
CA GLU A 303 30.91 -6.76 11.92
C GLU A 303 30.59 -5.29 11.60
N PRO A 304 31.16 -4.31 12.33
CA PRO A 304 30.96 -2.89 12.03
C PRO A 304 31.41 -2.47 10.63
N GLY A 305 30.71 -1.52 10.02
CA GLY A 305 31.08 -0.93 8.74
C GLY A 305 31.03 -1.87 7.54
N THR A 306 30.34 -3.01 7.67
CA THR A 306 30.42 -4.14 6.74
C THR A 306 29.14 -4.24 5.92
N PRO A 307 29.23 -4.39 4.58
CA PRO A 307 28.07 -4.72 3.75
C PRO A 307 27.65 -6.17 3.95
N TYR A 308 26.35 -6.39 4.02
CA TYR A 308 25.73 -7.71 4.16
C TYR A 308 24.67 -7.91 3.07
N TYR A 309 24.56 -9.15 2.62
CA TYR A 309 23.43 -9.67 1.86
C TYR A 309 22.47 -10.37 2.80
N TYR A 310 21.17 -10.31 2.50
CA TYR A 310 20.16 -11.08 3.21
C TYR A 310 19.00 -11.49 2.32
N GLU A 311 18.25 -12.50 2.75
CA GLU A 311 17.00 -12.95 2.16
C GLU A 311 16.04 -13.35 3.28
N VAL A 312 14.78 -12.96 3.15
CA VAL A 312 13.69 -13.45 3.99
C VAL A 312 12.96 -14.55 3.24
N GLN A 313 12.92 -15.74 3.82
CA GLN A 313 12.07 -16.84 3.38
C GLN A 313 10.93 -16.97 4.38
N VAL A 314 9.70 -17.01 3.88
CA VAL A 314 8.48 -17.14 4.69
C VAL A 314 7.80 -18.45 4.31
N GLU A 315 7.29 -19.15 5.31
CA GLU A 315 6.47 -20.34 5.16
C GLU A 315 5.10 -20.10 5.82
N GLY A 316 4.05 -20.10 5.01
CA GLY A 316 2.67 -19.94 5.45
C GLY A 316 1.93 -21.27 5.52
N GLU A 317 0.62 -21.19 5.73
CA GLU A 317 -0.26 -22.37 5.71
C GLU A 317 -0.16 -23.14 4.37
N ASN A 318 -0.47 -24.44 4.42
CA ASN A 318 -0.42 -25.37 3.27
C ASN A 318 0.95 -25.43 2.57
N ASP A 319 2.03 -25.32 3.33
CA ASP A 319 3.43 -25.38 2.85
C ASP A 319 3.72 -24.34 1.75
N SER A 320 3.00 -23.21 1.75
CA SER A 320 3.24 -22.11 0.82
C SER A 320 4.51 -21.36 1.22
N ILE A 321 5.43 -21.17 0.26
CA ILE A 321 6.71 -20.52 0.51
C ILE A 321 6.87 -19.31 -0.40
N ILE A 322 7.26 -18.18 0.19
CA ILE A 322 7.67 -16.98 -0.54
C ILE A 322 9.06 -16.51 -0.09
N GLN A 323 9.76 -15.80 -0.97
CA GLN A 323 11.09 -15.25 -0.69
C GLN A 323 11.17 -13.79 -1.10
N SER A 324 11.90 -12.97 -0.34
CA SER A 324 12.16 -11.57 -0.68
C SER A 324 13.11 -11.38 -1.87
N GLY A 325 13.82 -12.44 -2.27
CA GLY A 325 15.04 -12.35 -3.05
C GLY A 325 16.19 -11.74 -2.25
N ILE A 326 17.37 -11.65 -2.87
CA ILE A 326 18.56 -11.09 -2.24
C ILE A 326 18.44 -9.57 -2.13
N LEU A 327 18.57 -9.09 -0.90
CA LEU A 327 18.60 -7.69 -0.50
C LEU A 327 19.94 -7.40 0.19
N THR A 328 20.23 -6.13 0.44
CA THR A 328 21.53 -5.70 1.01
C THR A 328 21.34 -4.65 2.08
N PHE A 329 22.21 -4.65 3.08
CA PHE A 329 22.35 -3.55 4.03
C PHE A 329 23.82 -3.34 4.38
N LYS A 330 24.13 -2.29 5.13
CA LYS A 330 25.47 -2.05 5.65
C LYS A 330 25.37 -1.66 7.12
N THR A 331 26.20 -2.27 7.96
CA THR A 331 26.28 -1.88 9.37
C THR A 331 27.00 -0.54 9.52
N PRO A 332 26.60 0.28 10.50
CA PRO A 332 27.34 1.47 10.91
C PRO A 332 28.82 1.16 11.17
N LYS A 333 29.72 2.05 10.74
CA LYS A 333 31.13 1.98 11.15
C LYS A 333 31.25 2.30 12.63
N LYS A 334 32.01 1.49 13.37
CA LYS A 334 32.41 1.83 14.74
C LYS A 334 33.33 3.07 14.70
N ASP A 335 33.09 4.03 15.60
CA ASP A 335 33.88 5.25 15.76
C ASP A 335 34.04 6.08 14.47
N ALA A 336 33.00 6.12 13.63
CA ALA A 336 33.01 6.89 12.39
C ALA A 336 33.25 8.39 12.68
N PRO A 337 34.21 9.06 12.00
CA PRO A 337 34.48 10.48 12.23
C PRO A 337 33.43 11.40 11.59
N VAL A 338 32.61 10.87 10.67
CA VAL A 338 31.58 11.57 9.91
C VAL A 338 30.35 10.67 9.81
N THR A 339 29.17 11.29 9.87
CA THR A 339 27.87 10.63 9.67
C THR A 339 27.11 11.37 8.57
N SER A 340 26.60 10.63 7.57
CA SER A 340 25.69 11.13 6.55
C SER A 340 24.35 10.44 6.70
N PHE A 341 23.26 11.21 6.71
CA PHE A 341 21.91 10.71 6.90
C PHE A 341 20.91 11.57 6.13
N CYS A 342 19.78 10.98 5.78
CA CYS A 342 18.64 11.69 5.22
C CYS A 342 17.67 12.06 6.36
N VAL A 343 17.08 13.25 6.28
CA VAL A 343 15.93 13.63 7.10
C VAL A 343 14.71 13.63 6.19
N LEU A 344 13.69 12.89 6.58
CA LEU A 344 12.41 12.74 5.89
C LEU A 344 11.30 12.90 6.94
N GLY A 345 10.11 13.33 6.53
CA GLY A 345 8.92 13.42 7.37
C GLY A 345 7.70 13.52 6.48
N ASP A 346 6.52 13.29 7.07
CA ASP A 346 5.24 13.59 6.44
C ASP A 346 5.09 12.87 5.09
N THR A 347 5.46 11.57 5.06
CA THR A 347 5.34 10.77 3.84
C THR A 347 3.89 10.52 3.48
N GLU A 348 3.04 10.28 4.49
CA GLU A 348 1.59 10.19 4.38
C GLU A 348 1.06 9.51 3.08
N SER A 349 -0.08 9.97 2.57
CA SER A 349 -0.95 9.32 1.58
C SER A 349 -0.49 9.36 0.11
N ARG A 350 0.76 9.73 -0.19
CA ARG A 350 1.28 9.83 -1.57
C ARG A 350 2.42 8.85 -1.83
N PRO A 351 2.16 7.52 -1.86
CA PRO A 351 3.19 6.49 -2.03
C PRO A 351 4.00 6.65 -3.32
N PHE A 352 3.41 7.22 -4.39
CA PHE A 352 4.12 7.53 -5.64
C PHE A 352 5.14 8.66 -5.49
N VAL A 353 4.86 9.70 -4.68
CA VAL A 353 5.85 10.75 -4.36
C VAL A 353 6.91 10.17 -3.43
N ASN A 354 6.50 9.41 -2.42
CA ASN A 354 7.40 8.74 -1.47
C ASN A 354 8.38 7.83 -2.20
N PHE A 355 7.92 7.11 -3.22
CA PHE A 355 8.79 6.30 -4.06
C PHE A 355 9.80 7.15 -4.85
N GLN A 356 9.42 8.30 -5.41
CA GLN A 356 10.39 9.20 -6.06
C GLN A 356 11.44 9.72 -5.08
N LEU A 357 11.02 10.13 -3.87
CA LEU A 357 11.93 10.53 -2.80
C LEU A 357 12.87 9.36 -2.42
N GLY A 358 12.33 8.15 -2.31
CA GLY A 358 13.11 6.95 -2.04
C GLY A 358 14.17 6.67 -3.10
N GLN A 359 13.88 6.92 -4.38
CA GLN A 359 14.88 6.82 -5.44
C GLN A 359 15.99 7.86 -5.30
N MET A 360 15.64 9.13 -5.03
CA MET A 360 16.63 10.19 -4.82
C MET A 360 17.52 9.89 -3.60
N ILE A 361 16.91 9.43 -2.50
CA ILE A 361 17.65 9.06 -1.29
C ILE A 361 18.58 7.86 -1.56
N TRP A 362 18.12 6.88 -2.33
CA TRP A 362 18.96 5.74 -2.72
C TRP A 362 20.20 6.17 -3.52
N GLU A 363 20.07 7.17 -4.39
CA GLU A 363 21.19 7.72 -5.17
C GLU A 363 22.21 8.45 -4.29
N GLU A 364 21.76 9.15 -3.25
CA GLU A 364 22.62 9.85 -2.28
C GLU A 364 23.32 8.91 -1.27
N ARG A 365 22.81 7.68 -1.12
CA ARG A 365 23.38 6.63 -0.24
C ARG A 365 23.67 7.09 1.20
N PRO A 366 22.69 7.64 1.94
CA PRO A 366 22.87 7.93 3.35
C PRO A 366 23.11 6.64 4.16
N GLU A 367 23.73 6.77 5.33
CA GLU A 367 23.94 5.62 6.23
C GLU A 367 22.63 5.18 6.92
N PHE A 368 21.66 6.09 7.05
CA PHE A 368 20.30 5.83 7.54
C PHE A 368 19.32 6.95 7.15
N VAL A 369 18.02 6.70 7.36
CA VAL A 369 16.95 7.70 7.25
C VAL A 369 16.43 8.03 8.65
N LEU A 370 16.44 9.32 9.01
CA LEU A 370 15.77 9.87 10.19
C LEU A 370 14.36 10.31 9.76
N HIS A 371 13.32 9.60 10.20
CA HIS A 371 11.94 9.92 9.84
C HIS A 371 11.26 10.72 10.95
N LEU A 372 10.75 11.91 10.65
CA LEU A 372 10.21 12.87 11.60
C LEU A 372 8.72 12.67 11.89
N GLY A 373 8.20 11.45 11.83
CA GLY A 373 6.77 11.15 12.03
C GLY A 373 5.89 11.41 10.81
N ASP A 374 4.60 11.12 10.98
CA ASP A 374 3.55 11.11 9.94
C ASP A 374 4.00 10.25 8.75
N MET A 375 4.31 8.99 9.08
CA MET A 375 4.60 7.97 8.07
C MET A 375 3.34 7.64 7.26
N THR A 376 2.17 7.77 7.90
CA THR A 376 0.83 7.52 7.37
C THR A 376 -0.10 8.71 7.66
N ASP A 377 -1.17 8.88 6.87
CA ASP A 377 -2.23 9.90 7.07
C ASP A 377 -3.25 9.48 8.16
N GLY A 378 -2.75 9.02 9.32
CA GLY A 378 -3.59 8.65 10.46
C GLY A 378 -3.70 7.16 10.77
N GLY A 379 -2.62 6.38 10.55
CA GLY A 379 -2.55 4.92 10.67
C GLY A 379 -2.75 4.35 12.09
N GLN A 380 -3.88 4.68 12.70
CA GLN A 380 -4.40 4.25 13.99
C GLN A 380 -4.87 2.79 13.94
N GLU A 381 -5.20 2.21 15.10
CA GLU A 381 -5.58 0.79 15.25
C GLU A 381 -6.58 0.30 14.19
N ASP A 382 -7.61 1.09 13.87
CA ASP A 382 -8.64 0.70 12.91
C ASP A 382 -8.36 1.14 11.45
N HIS A 383 -7.23 1.81 11.17
CA HIS A 383 -6.81 2.31 9.86
C HIS A 383 -5.50 1.67 9.36
N LYS A 384 -5.29 0.38 9.67
CA LYS A 384 -4.09 -0.37 9.27
C LYS A 384 -3.74 -0.24 7.77
N PHE A 385 -4.73 -0.18 6.88
CA PHE A 385 -4.50 -0.06 5.44
C PHE A 385 -3.63 1.14 5.06
N GLU A 386 -3.57 2.20 5.85
CA GLU A 386 -2.72 3.37 5.58
C GLU A 386 -1.25 2.98 5.68
N TRP A 387 -0.86 2.10 6.59
CA TRP A 387 0.50 1.54 6.60
C TRP A 387 0.82 0.76 5.33
N ASN A 388 -0.11 -0.09 4.89
CA ASN A 388 0.10 -0.98 3.76
C ASN A 388 0.07 -0.24 2.41
N GLU A 389 -0.86 0.71 2.23
CA GLU A 389 -1.03 1.47 0.97
C GLU A 389 -0.16 2.70 0.87
N GLU A 390 0.22 3.31 1.99
CA GLU A 390 0.93 4.58 1.99
C GLU A 390 2.42 4.34 2.25
N PHE A 391 2.80 4.09 3.50
CA PHE A 391 4.20 3.99 3.89
C PHE A 391 4.90 2.80 3.21
N PHE A 392 4.41 1.58 3.41
CA PHE A 392 5.12 0.39 2.95
C PHE A 392 5.10 0.25 1.44
N THR A 393 3.99 0.61 0.78
CA THR A 393 3.93 0.59 -0.68
C THR A 393 5.03 1.49 -1.28
N GLY A 394 5.13 2.75 -0.88
CA GLY A 394 6.11 3.69 -1.44
C GLY A 394 7.56 3.49 -0.96
N MET A 395 7.76 3.13 0.32
CA MET A 395 9.08 3.20 0.97
C MET A 395 9.80 1.86 1.09
N THR A 396 9.12 0.71 0.95
CA THR A 396 9.77 -0.62 1.05
C THR A 396 10.99 -0.78 0.12
N PRO A 397 10.99 -0.28 -1.14
CA PRO A 397 12.17 -0.36 -2.00
C PRO A 397 13.43 0.25 -1.36
N LEU A 398 13.29 1.36 -0.63
CA LEU A 398 14.37 2.01 0.10
C LEU A 398 14.63 1.36 1.48
N ALA A 399 13.56 1.16 2.25
CA ALA A 399 13.62 0.68 3.63
C ALA A 399 14.14 -0.76 3.76
N SER A 400 14.03 -1.56 2.69
CA SER A 400 14.69 -2.87 2.59
C SER A 400 16.22 -2.81 2.49
N ARG A 401 16.81 -1.61 2.33
CA ARG A 401 18.26 -1.44 2.12
C ARG A 401 18.91 -0.42 3.05
N ILE A 402 18.17 0.59 3.47
CA ILE A 402 18.65 1.65 4.37
C ILE A 402 17.82 1.60 5.65
N PRO A 403 18.44 1.56 6.85
CA PRO A 403 17.70 1.50 8.10
C PRO A 403 17.00 2.82 8.41
N PHE A 404 15.78 2.71 8.93
CA PHE A 404 14.97 3.84 9.39
C PHE A 404 15.07 4.04 10.91
N PHE A 405 15.04 5.31 11.32
CA PHE A 405 14.95 5.76 12.70
C PHE A 405 13.80 6.76 12.82
N PRO A 406 12.57 6.29 13.11
CA PRO A 406 11.39 7.15 13.16
C PRO A 406 11.16 7.77 14.53
N VAL A 407 10.46 8.90 14.57
CA VAL A 407 9.63 9.35 15.70
C VAL A 407 8.15 9.20 15.32
N PRO A 408 7.21 9.11 16.28
CA PRO A 408 5.79 9.19 15.97
C PRO A 408 5.37 10.64 15.65
N GLY A 409 4.53 10.82 14.63
CA GLY A 409 3.81 12.07 14.39
C GLY A 409 2.36 12.01 14.85
N ASN A 410 1.56 13.03 14.56
CA ASN A 410 0.14 13.04 14.97
C ASN A 410 -0.69 11.96 14.27
N GLY A 411 -0.28 11.50 13.09
CA GLY A 411 -0.90 10.36 12.41
C GLY A 411 -0.72 9.03 13.15
N GLU A 412 0.27 8.94 14.03
CA GLU A 412 0.57 7.75 14.84
C GLU A 412 0.38 7.99 16.36
N ASP A 413 -0.58 8.84 16.74
CA ASP A 413 -0.74 9.29 18.14
C ASP A 413 -1.09 8.17 19.13
N ASP A 414 -1.85 7.15 18.71
CA ASP A 414 -2.20 5.97 19.51
C ASP A 414 -1.02 4.99 19.69
N LEU A 415 0.04 5.15 18.88
CA LEU A 415 1.24 4.32 18.80
C LEU A 415 0.97 2.83 18.52
N PHE A 416 -0.26 2.44 18.16
CA PHE A 416 -0.68 1.04 18.13
C PHE A 416 0.07 0.25 17.06
N TRP A 417 -0.01 0.71 15.81
CA TRP A 417 0.72 0.10 14.70
C TRP A 417 2.18 0.53 14.68
N TYR A 418 2.47 1.78 15.06
CA TYR A 418 3.83 2.29 15.17
C TYR A 418 4.75 1.37 15.98
N LYS A 419 4.33 0.94 17.18
CA LYS A 419 5.11 0.01 18.04
C LYS A 419 5.12 -1.43 17.54
N ARG A 420 4.15 -1.84 16.72
CA ARG A 420 4.11 -3.19 16.14
C ARG A 420 5.03 -3.31 14.93
N TYR A 421 5.18 -2.24 14.18
CA TYR A 421 6.08 -2.18 13.04
C TYR A 421 7.52 -1.92 13.50
N HIS A 422 7.73 -1.05 14.49
CA HIS A 422 9.06 -0.66 14.92
C HIS A 422 9.44 -1.27 16.26
N LYS A 423 10.48 -2.11 16.27
CA LYS A 423 11.15 -2.54 17.50
C LYS A 423 12.22 -1.51 17.86
N LEU A 424 11.90 -0.67 18.83
CA LEU A 424 12.75 0.45 19.26
C LEU A 424 13.14 0.28 20.74
N PRO A 425 14.11 1.04 21.27
CA PRO A 425 14.38 1.04 22.70
C PRO A 425 13.14 1.48 23.48
N ALA A 426 12.83 0.76 24.55
CA ALA A 426 11.70 1.11 25.42
C ALA A 426 11.80 2.57 25.92
N PRO A 427 10.68 3.31 25.98
CA PRO A 427 9.29 2.86 25.77
C PRO A 427 8.79 2.91 24.31
N GLU A 428 9.71 2.92 23.33
CA GLU A 428 9.48 2.92 21.88
C GLU A 428 8.89 4.21 21.31
N ALA A 429 8.18 5.00 22.12
CA ALA A 429 7.67 6.31 21.73
C ALA A 429 8.79 7.36 21.62
N TYR A 430 9.79 7.28 22.50
CA TYR A 430 10.95 8.16 22.55
C TYR A 430 12.17 7.35 22.97
N TYR A 431 13.32 7.66 22.40
CA TYR A 431 14.53 6.87 22.58
C TYR A 431 15.78 7.64 22.16
N LYS A 432 16.94 7.05 22.41
CA LYS A 432 18.24 7.61 22.00
C LYS A 432 19.00 6.58 21.18
N PHE A 433 19.76 7.05 20.19
CA PHE A 433 20.82 6.27 19.57
C PHE A 433 22.03 7.15 19.28
N SER A 434 23.15 6.50 18.96
CA SER A 434 24.41 7.17 18.60
C SER A 434 24.86 6.68 17.23
N TYR A 435 25.32 7.60 16.38
CA TYR A 435 25.83 7.28 15.05
C TYR A 435 27.03 8.18 14.73
N GLY A 436 28.22 7.58 14.63
CA GLY A 436 29.48 8.33 14.50
C GLY A 436 29.66 9.34 15.64
N PRO A 437 29.93 10.62 15.38
CA PRO A 437 30.17 11.63 16.42
C PRO A 437 28.88 12.30 16.95
N VAL A 438 27.70 11.72 16.68
CA VAL A 438 26.38 12.32 16.93
C VAL A 438 25.56 11.45 17.88
N ASP A 439 24.96 12.08 18.89
CA ASP A 439 23.86 11.53 19.67
C ASP A 439 22.53 12.08 19.15
N PHE A 440 21.58 11.18 18.87
CA PHE A 440 20.22 11.52 18.44
C PHE A 440 19.23 11.25 19.58
N PHE A 441 18.40 12.25 19.88
CA PHE A 441 17.37 12.20 20.91
C PHE A 441 16.01 12.25 20.22
N MET A 442 15.36 11.10 20.14
CA MET A 442 14.10 10.87 19.47
C MET A 442 12.98 11.14 20.45
N VAL A 443 12.19 12.18 20.22
CA VAL A 443 11.19 12.70 21.16
C VAL A 443 9.79 12.52 20.55
N ASN A 444 8.88 11.94 21.33
CA ASN A 444 7.47 11.92 21.01
C ASN A 444 6.84 13.27 21.36
N SER A 445 6.51 14.03 20.32
CA SER A 445 5.91 15.36 20.46
C SER A 445 4.37 15.39 20.53
N ASN A 446 3.69 14.23 20.53
CA ASN A 446 2.22 14.18 20.50
C ASN A 446 1.59 14.61 21.84
N ASP A 447 2.15 14.19 22.97
CA ASP A 447 1.65 14.57 24.30
C ASP A 447 2.38 15.79 24.87
N LYS A 448 1.76 16.97 24.69
CA LYS A 448 2.29 18.24 25.25
C LYS A 448 2.47 18.21 26.77
N LYS A 449 1.71 17.39 27.51
CA LYS A 449 1.84 17.26 28.97
C LYS A 449 3.12 16.53 29.33
N ASP A 450 3.46 15.50 28.56
CA ASP A 450 4.67 14.71 28.76
C ASP A 450 5.95 15.44 28.28
N LEU A 451 5.81 16.62 27.67
CA LEU A 451 6.94 17.53 27.37
C LEU A 451 7.17 18.59 28.45
N GLN A 452 6.32 18.70 29.48
CA GLN A 452 6.45 19.73 30.52
C GLN A 452 7.49 19.35 31.59
N PRO A 453 8.13 20.34 32.25
CA PRO A 453 9.07 20.07 33.33
C PRO A 453 8.52 19.12 34.39
N GLY A 454 9.27 18.06 34.67
CA GLY A 454 8.92 17.06 35.68
C GLY A 454 8.11 15.87 35.17
N SER A 455 7.67 15.86 33.91
CA SER A 455 7.09 14.66 33.27
C SER A 455 8.11 13.55 33.07
N GLU A 456 7.66 12.36 32.63
CA GLU A 456 8.53 11.21 32.45
C GLU A 456 9.51 11.43 31.30
N GLN A 457 9.01 11.81 30.12
CA GLN A 457 9.85 12.05 28.95
C GLN A 457 10.76 13.27 29.11
N TYR A 458 10.31 14.33 29.78
CA TYR A 458 11.17 15.49 30.09
C TYR A 458 12.37 15.09 30.94
N LYS A 459 12.12 14.37 32.05
CA LYS A 459 13.18 13.87 32.95
C LYS A 459 14.12 12.91 32.23
N TRP A 460 13.56 12.03 31.38
CA TRP A 460 14.36 11.15 30.53
C TRP A 460 15.31 11.97 29.64
N LEU A 461 14.80 13.01 28.97
CA LEU A 461 15.60 13.85 28.07
C LEU A 461 16.69 14.61 28.82
N GLU A 462 16.42 15.18 30.00
CA GLU A 462 17.44 15.82 30.85
C GLU A 462 18.57 14.86 31.22
N VAL A 463 18.22 13.64 31.63
CA VAL A 463 19.20 12.59 31.98
C VAL A 463 19.98 12.13 30.74
N ALA A 464 19.31 11.95 29.59
CA ALA A 464 19.95 11.52 28.36
C ALA A 464 20.94 12.58 27.84
N LEU A 465 20.56 13.86 27.88
CA LEU A 465 21.40 14.98 27.45
C LEU A 465 22.60 15.18 28.38
N SER A 466 22.39 15.15 29.71
CA SER A 466 23.48 15.31 30.69
C SER A 466 24.54 14.22 30.61
N ARG A 467 24.17 13.01 30.15
CA ARG A 467 25.11 11.90 29.93
C ARG A 467 25.83 11.94 28.58
N SER A 468 25.43 12.82 27.66
CA SER A 468 25.95 12.84 26.30
C SER A 468 27.27 13.61 26.21
N THR A 469 28.34 12.89 25.86
CA THR A 469 29.66 13.45 25.53
C THR A 469 29.88 13.61 24.03
N ALA A 470 28.88 13.30 23.20
CA ALA A 470 28.99 13.39 21.74
C ALA A 470 29.25 14.83 21.29
N ARG A 471 30.03 14.98 20.22
CA ARG A 471 30.35 16.28 19.62
C ARG A 471 29.08 16.98 19.16
N TRP A 472 28.18 16.24 18.53
CA TRP A 472 26.89 16.74 18.06
C TRP A 472 25.75 16.07 18.84
N LYS A 473 24.71 16.85 19.14
CA LYS A 473 23.49 16.41 19.80
C LYS A 473 22.34 16.90 18.95
N ILE A 474 21.54 15.98 18.40
CA ILE A 474 20.41 16.30 17.53
C ILE A 474 19.14 15.81 18.20
N ILE A 475 18.17 16.70 18.38
CA ILE A 475 16.83 16.34 18.85
C ILE A 475 15.94 16.21 17.60
N ALA A 476 15.22 15.10 17.51
CA ALA A 476 14.28 14.83 16.43
C ALA A 476 12.88 14.66 17.03
N HIS A 477 11.91 15.35 16.44
CA HIS A 477 10.50 15.28 16.81
C HIS A 477 9.65 15.79 15.65
N HIS A 478 8.35 15.48 15.68
CA HIS A 478 7.43 15.79 14.60
C HIS A 478 6.93 17.26 14.64
N HIS A 479 6.34 17.68 15.76
CA HIS A 479 5.72 19.00 15.85
C HIS A 479 6.78 20.11 15.91
N CYS A 480 6.80 20.99 14.91
CA CYS A 480 7.72 22.11 14.84
C CYS A 480 7.59 23.03 16.07
N PRO A 481 8.69 23.35 16.79
CA PRO A 481 8.62 24.21 17.97
C PRO A 481 8.59 25.70 17.59
N VAL A 482 8.94 26.03 16.35
CA VAL A 482 9.02 27.38 15.79
C VAL A 482 8.57 27.35 14.33
N SER A 483 7.27 27.54 14.09
CA SER A 483 6.72 27.69 12.74
C SER A 483 6.39 29.16 12.47
N SER A 484 6.70 29.64 11.26
CA SER A 484 6.39 31.01 10.79
C SER A 484 4.96 31.17 10.31
#